data_AF-A0A0F0IGG3-F1
#
_entry.id   AF-A0A0F0IGG3-F1
#
_cell.length_a   1.000
_cell.length_b   1.000
_cell.length_c   1.000
_cell.angle_alpha   90.00
_cell.angle_beta   90.00
_cell.angle_gamma   90.00
#
_symmetry.space_group_name_H-M   'P 1'
#
loop_
_entity.id
_entity.type
_entity.pdbx_description
1 polymer ?
#
loop_
_entity_poly.entity_id
_entity_poly.type
_entity_poly.pdbx_seq_one_letter_code
_entity_poly.pdbx_strand_id
1 'polypeptide(L)'
;MSARPQNIGVKAIEVYFPKQCVEQTELEKFDGVSEGKYTIGLGQTKMSFCDDREDIYSTLKEKTQNGTNGVAHDESKTPLDRFDYILFHSPTCKLVQKSYGRMLYNDFLENPTHPAFAEVAPELRDLDYSKSLTDKNVEKTFMGLTKKRFAERVKPSLDVATLCGNMYTATVYAGLASLLSNVTFDPSQPKRIGLFSYGSGLAASMFSAKIVGDVSYMAEKLDLHNRLNARDVLAPQAYVEMCALRKQAHLKKNFKPSGNTETLFPNTYYLTEVDDMFRRKYEVKA
;
A
#
# COMPACT_ATOMS: atom_id res chain seq x y z
N MET A 1 26.77 24.99 9.64
CA MET A 1 25.67 24.04 9.42
C MET A 1 25.32 23.42 10.76
N SER A 2 24.06 23.38 11.19
CA SER A 2 23.70 22.63 12.40
C SER A 2 23.96 21.13 12.17
N ALA A 3 24.37 20.41 13.22
CA ALA A 3 24.49 18.97 13.16
C ALA A 3 23.11 18.37 12.79
N ARG A 4 23.09 17.43 11.83
CA ARG A 4 21.86 16.73 11.46
C ARG A 4 21.27 16.05 12.70
N PRO A 5 19.95 16.11 12.91
CA PRO A 5 19.36 15.42 14.05
C PRO A 5 19.59 13.92 13.90
N GLN A 6 20.07 13.30 14.97
CA GLN A 6 20.25 11.86 15.06
C GLN A 6 19.04 11.22 15.74
N ASN A 7 18.79 9.93 15.49
CA ASN A 7 17.67 9.18 16.07
C ASN A 7 16.27 9.69 15.66
N ILE A 8 16.14 10.27 14.46
CA ILE A 8 14.81 10.56 13.89
C ILE A 8 14.22 9.25 13.38
N GLY A 9 13.01 8.92 13.81
CA GLY A 9 12.32 7.71 13.39
C GLY A 9 10.86 7.69 13.83
N VAL A 10 10.13 6.69 13.34
CA VAL A 10 8.73 6.46 13.70
C VAL A 10 8.70 5.67 15.00
N LYS A 11 8.10 6.24 16.07
CA LYS A 11 7.94 5.58 17.38
C LYS A 11 6.61 4.83 17.54
N ALA A 12 5.64 5.16 16.70
CA ALA A 12 4.34 4.49 16.63
C ALA A 12 3.77 4.68 15.23
N ILE A 13 3.01 3.68 14.77
CA ILE A 13 2.25 3.75 13.53
C ILE A 13 0.84 3.23 13.83
N GLU A 14 -0.15 3.92 13.29
CA GLU A 14 -1.53 3.49 13.30
C GLU A 14 -2.03 3.52 11.85
N VAL A 15 -2.84 2.54 11.49
CA VAL A 15 -3.48 2.47 10.18
C VAL A 15 -4.97 2.29 10.39
N TYR A 16 -5.74 3.09 9.67
CA TYR A 16 -7.20 2.99 9.62
C TYR A 16 -7.63 2.47 8.25
N PHE A 17 -8.64 1.60 8.26
CA PHE A 17 -9.36 1.17 7.07
C PHE A 17 -10.85 1.03 7.42
N PRO A 18 -11.77 1.25 6.47
CA PRO A 18 -13.20 1.14 6.71
C PRO A 18 -13.61 -0.26 7.18
N LYS A 19 -14.64 -0.32 8.05
CA LYS A 19 -15.18 -1.58 8.59
C LYS A 19 -15.85 -2.45 7.52
N GLN A 20 -16.32 -1.85 6.43
CA GLN A 20 -17.01 -2.52 5.34
C GLN A 20 -16.08 -2.82 4.16
N CYS A 21 -16.26 -3.99 3.55
CA CYS A 21 -15.55 -4.38 2.33
C CYS A 21 -16.39 -5.29 1.42
N VAL A 22 -16.02 -5.35 0.16
CA VAL A 22 -16.60 -6.24 -0.86
C VAL A 22 -15.57 -7.28 -1.31
N GLU A 23 -16.02 -8.52 -1.48
CA GLU A 23 -15.21 -9.60 -2.08
C GLU A 23 -15.02 -9.33 -3.57
N GLN A 24 -13.76 -9.34 -4.03
CA GLN A 24 -13.44 -9.06 -5.42
C GLN A 24 -13.95 -10.14 -6.38
N THR A 25 -14.04 -11.40 -5.95
CA THR A 25 -14.66 -12.48 -6.74
C THR A 25 -16.15 -12.26 -6.99
N GLU A 26 -16.86 -11.72 -6.00
CA GLU A 26 -18.29 -11.42 -6.13
C GLU A 26 -18.52 -10.14 -6.94
N LEU A 27 -17.62 -9.15 -6.80
CA LEU A 27 -17.64 -7.93 -7.61
C LEU A 27 -17.35 -8.23 -9.09
N GLU A 28 -16.46 -9.18 -9.40
CA GLU A 28 -16.20 -9.62 -10.78
C GLU A 28 -17.47 -10.16 -11.45
N LYS A 29 -18.21 -11.03 -10.76
CA LYS A 29 -19.48 -11.59 -11.25
C LYS A 29 -20.53 -10.51 -11.43
N PHE A 30 -20.65 -9.61 -10.47
CA PHE A 30 -21.63 -8.53 -10.48
C PHE A 30 -21.39 -7.54 -11.62
N ASP A 31 -20.13 -7.15 -11.85
CA ASP A 31 -19.74 -6.23 -12.93
C ASP A 31 -19.76 -6.90 -14.33
N GLY A 32 -20.01 -8.21 -14.41
CA GLY A 32 -19.97 -8.97 -15.66
C GLY A 32 -18.57 -9.02 -16.30
N VAL A 33 -17.51 -8.93 -15.50
CA VAL A 33 -16.13 -8.99 -15.98
C VAL A 33 -15.58 -10.41 -15.88
N SER A 34 -14.51 -10.69 -16.63
CA SER A 34 -13.85 -12.00 -16.61
C SER A 34 -13.35 -12.35 -15.19
N GLU A 35 -13.54 -13.61 -14.80
CA GLU A 35 -12.95 -14.18 -13.57
C GLU A 35 -11.45 -13.89 -13.51
N GLY A 36 -10.96 -13.46 -12.36
CA GLY A 36 -9.56 -13.12 -12.18
C GLY A 36 -9.21 -11.67 -12.55
N LYS A 37 -10.11 -10.87 -13.12
CA LYS A 37 -9.79 -9.47 -13.49
C LYS A 37 -9.34 -8.64 -12.29
N TYR A 38 -10.00 -8.79 -11.16
CA TYR A 38 -9.69 -8.09 -9.91
C TYR A 38 -8.78 -8.93 -9.02
N THR A 39 -9.06 -10.23 -8.87
CA THR A 39 -8.29 -11.12 -7.99
C THR A 39 -6.89 -11.45 -8.50
N ILE A 40 -6.72 -11.67 -9.81
CA ILE A 40 -5.42 -11.95 -10.43
C ILE A 40 -4.85 -10.68 -11.09
N GLY A 41 -5.69 -9.94 -11.82
CA GLY A 41 -5.30 -8.77 -12.58
C GLY A 41 -4.95 -7.58 -11.70
N LEU A 42 -5.75 -7.29 -10.68
CA LEU A 42 -5.42 -6.27 -9.66
C LEU A 42 -4.66 -6.87 -8.47
N GLY A 43 -4.81 -8.18 -8.22
CA GLY A 43 -4.20 -8.85 -7.07
C GLY A 43 -4.91 -8.54 -5.75
N GLN A 44 -6.21 -8.23 -5.79
CA GLN A 44 -7.01 -7.86 -4.62
C GLN A 44 -8.01 -8.97 -4.31
N THR A 45 -8.13 -9.38 -3.05
CA THR A 45 -9.17 -10.33 -2.63
C THR A 45 -10.39 -9.59 -2.11
N LYS A 46 -10.19 -8.47 -1.42
CA LYS A 46 -11.24 -7.59 -0.89
C LYS A 46 -10.91 -6.13 -1.16
N MET A 47 -11.94 -5.30 -1.26
CA MET A 47 -11.80 -3.85 -1.34
C MET A 47 -12.67 -3.18 -0.29
N SER A 48 -12.07 -2.35 0.55
CA SER A 48 -12.78 -1.54 1.52
C SER A 48 -13.48 -0.36 0.84
N PHE A 49 -14.60 0.06 1.40
CA PHE A 49 -15.33 1.24 0.97
C PHE A 49 -15.94 1.95 2.19
N CYS A 50 -16.17 3.25 2.04
CA CYS A 50 -16.83 4.10 3.02
C CYS A 50 -18.26 4.42 2.58
N ASP A 51 -19.15 4.66 3.52
CA ASP A 51 -20.44 5.32 3.26
C ASP A 51 -20.30 6.86 3.31
N ASP A 52 -21.40 7.56 3.62
CA ASP A 52 -21.45 9.02 3.76
C ASP A 52 -21.02 9.54 5.15
N ARG A 53 -20.60 8.66 6.07
CA ARG A 53 -20.12 8.98 7.43
C ARG A 53 -18.60 9.15 7.53
N GLU A 54 -17.83 8.57 6.62
CA GLU A 54 -16.35 8.60 6.62
C GLU A 54 -15.77 9.41 5.43
N ASP A 55 -14.78 10.25 5.70
CA ASP A 55 -14.09 11.07 4.67
C ASP A 55 -12.56 11.12 4.85
N ILE A 56 -11.89 11.88 3.99
CA ILE A 56 -10.42 12.00 4.01
C ILE A 56 -9.89 12.86 5.19
N TYR A 57 -10.75 13.67 5.83
CA TYR A 57 -10.39 14.49 6.98
C TYR A 57 -10.41 13.69 8.28
N SER A 58 -11.17 12.60 8.37
CA SER A 58 -11.10 11.67 9.51
C SER A 58 -9.83 10.82 9.54
N THR A 59 -9.02 10.79 8.47
CA THR A 59 -7.94 9.80 8.29
C THR A 59 -6.51 10.36 8.23
N LEU A 60 -6.28 11.68 8.32
CA LEU A 60 -4.95 12.26 8.04
C LEU A 60 -4.53 13.42 8.96
N LYS A 61 -3.43 13.26 9.70
CA LYS A 61 -2.53 14.36 10.12
C LYS A 61 -1.04 14.02 10.01
N GLU A 62 -0.33 14.99 9.44
CA GLU A 62 1.12 15.33 9.49
C GLU A 62 2.14 14.83 8.42
N LYS A 63 3.11 15.72 8.19
CA LYS A 63 4.11 15.84 7.08
C LYS A 63 5.54 15.65 7.60
N THR A 64 6.46 15.05 6.81
CA THR A 64 7.91 15.39 6.84
C THR A 64 8.69 14.93 5.58
N GLN A 65 9.87 15.54 5.34
CA GLN A 65 10.78 15.49 4.17
C GLN A 65 11.94 14.46 4.29
N ASN A 66 12.54 14.06 3.14
CA ASN A 66 13.47 12.93 2.96
C ASN A 66 14.95 13.29 2.62
N GLY A 67 15.86 12.32 2.85
CA GLY A 67 17.26 12.28 2.37
C GLY A 67 17.88 10.85 2.40
N THR A 68 18.94 10.59 1.62
CA THR A 68 19.53 9.25 1.29
C THR A 68 20.93 8.97 1.90
N ASN A 69 21.34 7.69 2.02
CA ASN A 69 22.73 7.26 2.33
C ASN A 69 23.08 5.81 1.84
N GLY A 70 24.32 5.65 1.34
CA GLY A 70 24.88 4.49 0.61
C GLY A 70 25.27 3.24 1.42
N VAL A 71 25.63 2.16 0.69
CA VAL A 71 26.01 0.84 1.19
C VAL A 71 27.15 0.27 0.34
N ALA A 72 28.05 -0.50 0.96
CA ALA A 72 29.13 -1.24 0.31
C ALA A 72 28.62 -2.37 -0.61
N HIS A 73 29.37 -2.66 -1.68
CA HIS A 73 29.03 -3.61 -2.74
C HIS A 73 29.53 -5.04 -2.43
N ASP A 74 28.65 -6.02 -2.60
CA ASP A 74 28.93 -7.46 -2.66
C ASP A 74 28.67 -7.88 -4.11
N GLU A 75 29.68 -8.40 -4.81
CA GLU A 75 29.61 -8.70 -6.25
C GLU A 75 28.68 -9.88 -6.59
N SER A 76 28.22 -10.64 -5.59
CA SER A 76 27.23 -11.70 -5.79
C SER A 76 25.78 -11.19 -5.79
N LYS A 77 25.57 -9.92 -5.42
CA LYS A 77 24.28 -9.31 -5.15
C LYS A 77 23.97 -8.20 -6.14
N THR A 78 22.71 -8.10 -6.55
CA THR A 78 22.27 -6.96 -7.35
C THR A 78 21.96 -5.76 -6.45
N PRO A 79 21.96 -4.52 -6.96
CA PRO A 79 21.52 -3.34 -6.21
C PRO A 79 20.22 -3.54 -5.41
N LEU A 80 19.24 -4.27 -5.96
CA LEU A 80 17.99 -4.64 -5.30
C LEU A 80 18.18 -5.35 -3.95
N ASP A 81 19.26 -6.12 -3.78
CA ASP A 81 19.55 -6.89 -2.57
C ASP A 81 20.05 -6.06 -1.38
N ARG A 82 20.20 -4.73 -1.56
CA ARG A 82 20.49 -3.80 -0.45
C ARG A 82 19.33 -3.64 0.54
N PHE A 83 18.12 -4.05 0.15
CA PHE A 83 16.92 -3.93 0.98
C PHE A 83 16.50 -5.31 1.49
N ASP A 84 16.29 -5.42 2.80
CA ASP A 84 15.66 -6.58 3.41
C ASP A 84 14.17 -6.64 3.02
N TYR A 85 13.50 -5.48 2.95
CA TYR A 85 12.11 -5.34 2.51
C TYR A 85 11.89 -4.09 1.65
N ILE A 86 10.92 -4.12 0.73
CA ILE A 86 10.55 -2.94 -0.07
C ILE A 86 9.04 -2.73 -0.06
N LEU A 87 8.64 -1.51 0.25
CA LEU A 87 7.27 -1.05 0.35
C LEU A 87 6.97 -0.09 -0.80
N PHE A 88 5.76 -0.18 -1.35
CA PHE A 88 5.34 0.65 -2.48
C PHE A 88 4.00 1.31 -2.18
N HIS A 89 3.78 2.50 -2.71
CA HIS A 89 2.43 2.92 -3.04
C HIS A 89 1.79 1.85 -3.94
N SER A 90 0.66 1.31 -3.49
CA SER A 90 0.07 0.07 -4.02
C SER A 90 -1.36 0.33 -4.53
N PRO A 91 -1.53 0.98 -5.69
CA PRO A 91 -2.86 1.16 -6.27
C PRO A 91 -3.47 -0.19 -6.66
N THR A 92 -2.62 -1.14 -7.06
CA THR A 92 -2.94 -2.57 -7.22
C THR A 92 -1.73 -3.40 -6.80
N CYS A 93 -1.95 -4.58 -6.22
CA CYS A 93 -0.86 -5.47 -5.81
C CYS A 93 -0.08 -6.00 -7.01
N LYS A 94 -0.74 -6.14 -8.17
CA LYS A 94 -0.08 -6.55 -9.41
C LYS A 94 0.91 -5.49 -9.90
N LEU A 95 0.56 -4.21 -9.80
CA LEU A 95 1.49 -3.14 -10.16
C LEU A 95 2.72 -3.17 -9.26
N VAL A 96 2.57 -3.44 -7.96
CA VAL A 96 3.70 -3.59 -7.04
C VAL A 96 4.64 -4.71 -7.48
N GLN A 97 4.09 -5.87 -7.87
CA GLN A 97 4.88 -6.98 -8.40
C GLN A 97 5.67 -6.58 -9.65
N LYS A 98 5.03 -5.84 -10.56
CA LYS A 98 5.69 -5.30 -11.77
C LYS A 98 6.76 -4.27 -11.41
N SER A 99 6.50 -3.37 -10.46
CA SER A 99 7.45 -2.36 -10.00
C SER A 99 8.70 -2.99 -9.38
N TYR A 100 8.54 -4.05 -8.59
CA TYR A 100 9.68 -4.78 -8.04
C TYR A 100 10.50 -5.50 -9.13
N GLY A 101 9.82 -6.12 -10.10
CA GLY A 101 10.48 -6.64 -11.31
C GLY A 101 11.21 -5.54 -12.10
N ARG A 102 10.60 -4.36 -12.23
CA ARG A 102 11.19 -3.21 -12.93
C ARG A 102 12.46 -2.69 -12.25
N MET A 103 12.53 -2.75 -10.92
CA MET A 103 13.78 -2.43 -10.22
C MET A 103 14.90 -3.39 -10.61
N LEU A 104 14.63 -4.71 -10.69
CA LEU A 104 15.63 -5.67 -11.15
C LEU A 104 15.99 -5.48 -12.63
N TYR A 105 15.05 -5.04 -13.47
CA TYR A 105 15.35 -4.66 -14.85
C TYR A 105 16.32 -3.47 -14.92
N ASN A 106 16.18 -2.47 -14.04
CA ASN A 106 17.13 -1.38 -13.97
C ASN A 106 18.53 -1.87 -13.53
N ASP A 107 18.61 -2.81 -12.58
CA ASP A 107 19.88 -3.45 -12.20
C ASP A 107 20.53 -4.18 -13.40
N PHE A 108 19.72 -4.83 -14.24
CA PHE A 108 20.18 -5.50 -15.46
C PHE A 108 20.69 -4.51 -16.51
N LEU A 109 20.02 -3.37 -16.70
CA LEU A 109 20.50 -2.33 -17.62
C LEU A 109 21.84 -1.75 -17.17
N GLU A 110 22.07 -1.64 -15.86
CA GLU A 110 23.32 -1.11 -15.29
C GLU A 110 24.48 -2.12 -15.37
N ASN A 111 24.21 -3.41 -15.12
CA ASN A 111 25.22 -4.47 -15.22
C ASN A 111 24.63 -5.74 -15.86
N PRO A 112 24.48 -5.78 -17.20
CA PRO A 112 23.85 -6.91 -17.89
C PRO A 112 24.69 -8.19 -17.84
N THR A 113 25.98 -8.07 -17.54
CA THR A 113 26.93 -9.19 -17.41
C THR A 113 26.93 -9.83 -16.02
N HIS A 114 26.17 -9.30 -15.06
CA HIS A 114 26.08 -9.87 -13.73
C HIS A 114 25.57 -11.33 -13.78
N PRO A 115 26.13 -12.27 -12.98
CA PRO A 115 25.73 -13.69 -13.02
C PRO A 115 24.23 -13.95 -12.84
N ALA A 116 23.55 -13.10 -12.07
CA ALA A 116 22.08 -13.16 -11.89
C ALA A 116 21.27 -12.97 -13.18
N PHE A 117 21.89 -12.52 -14.28
CA PHE A 117 21.25 -12.26 -15.57
C PHE A 117 21.78 -13.15 -16.70
N ALA A 118 22.53 -14.22 -16.38
CA ALA A 118 23.12 -15.10 -17.38
C ALA A 118 22.09 -15.73 -18.36
N GLU A 119 20.85 -15.91 -17.90
CA GLU A 119 19.74 -16.47 -18.69
C GLU A 119 18.82 -15.37 -19.30
N VAL A 120 19.13 -14.10 -19.10
CA VAL A 120 18.33 -12.98 -19.64
C VAL A 120 18.71 -12.76 -21.09
N ALA A 121 17.70 -12.71 -21.96
CA ALA A 121 17.88 -12.45 -23.38
C ALA A 121 18.53 -11.06 -23.59
N PRO A 122 19.70 -10.97 -24.26
CA PRO A 122 20.46 -9.72 -24.36
C PRO A 122 19.68 -8.57 -24.99
N GLU A 123 18.81 -8.87 -25.95
CA GLU A 123 18.00 -7.89 -26.67
C GLU A 123 17.04 -7.10 -25.77
N LEU A 124 16.73 -7.61 -24.57
CA LEU A 124 15.90 -6.90 -23.61
C LEU A 124 16.56 -5.62 -23.10
N ARG A 125 17.89 -5.49 -23.21
CA ARG A 125 18.60 -4.25 -22.82
C ARG A 125 18.57 -3.18 -23.91
N ASP A 126 18.35 -3.59 -25.15
CA ASP A 126 18.44 -2.72 -26.34
C ASP A 126 17.08 -2.05 -26.66
N LEU A 127 16.04 -2.36 -25.88
CA LEU A 127 14.73 -1.73 -25.98
C LEU A 127 14.82 -0.25 -25.60
N ASP A 128 14.17 0.61 -26.39
CA ASP A 128 13.98 2.00 -25.96
C ASP A 128 13.15 2.07 -24.68
N TYR A 129 13.37 3.14 -23.91
CA TYR A 129 12.73 3.32 -22.61
C TYR A 129 11.21 3.19 -22.71
N SER A 130 10.57 3.87 -23.65
CA SER A 130 9.12 3.89 -23.80
C SER A 130 8.55 2.52 -24.14
N LYS A 131 9.19 1.77 -25.06
CA LYS A 131 8.82 0.39 -25.38
C LYS A 131 9.00 -0.53 -24.18
N SER A 132 10.07 -0.36 -23.41
CA SER A 132 10.33 -1.19 -22.23
C SER A 132 9.24 -1.08 -21.13
N LEU A 133 8.44 -0.01 -21.12
CA LEU A 133 7.37 0.19 -20.11
C LEU A 133 6.19 -0.76 -20.29
N THR A 134 5.96 -1.23 -21.52
CA THR A 134 4.81 -2.08 -21.88
C THR A 134 5.21 -3.43 -22.45
N ASP A 135 6.50 -3.66 -22.67
CA ASP A 135 7.03 -4.90 -23.21
C ASP A 135 6.74 -6.11 -22.31
N LYS A 136 6.10 -7.13 -22.88
CA LYS A 136 5.66 -8.32 -22.15
C LYS A 136 6.80 -9.27 -21.80
N ASN A 137 7.88 -9.26 -22.56
CA ASN A 137 9.05 -10.09 -22.28
C ASN A 137 9.82 -9.50 -21.10
N VAL A 138 10.01 -8.18 -21.06
CA VAL A 138 10.56 -7.48 -19.87
C VAL A 138 9.69 -7.79 -18.64
N GLU A 139 8.36 -7.59 -18.73
CA GLU A 139 7.46 -7.88 -17.62
C GLU A 139 7.60 -9.34 -17.13
N LYS A 140 7.47 -10.31 -18.03
CA LYS A 140 7.48 -11.74 -17.68
C LYS A 140 8.83 -12.19 -17.13
N THR A 141 9.93 -11.81 -17.76
CA THR A 141 11.29 -12.20 -17.36
C THR A 141 11.61 -11.69 -15.96
N PHE A 142 11.47 -10.38 -15.72
CA PHE A 142 11.88 -9.81 -14.45
C PHE A 142 10.91 -10.09 -13.31
N MET A 143 9.61 -10.27 -13.60
CA MET A 143 8.68 -10.81 -12.60
C MET A 143 8.98 -12.28 -12.26
N GLY A 144 9.45 -13.07 -13.23
CA GLY A 144 9.92 -14.44 -12.99
C GLY A 144 11.15 -14.48 -12.10
N LEU A 145 12.19 -13.72 -12.45
CA LEU A 145 13.45 -13.63 -11.70
C LEU A 145 13.28 -13.08 -10.27
N THR A 146 12.31 -12.19 -10.08
CA THR A 146 12.01 -11.62 -8.75
C THR A 146 10.99 -12.43 -7.96
N LYS A 147 10.35 -13.48 -8.51
CA LYS A 147 9.21 -14.17 -7.87
C LYS A 147 9.49 -14.60 -6.42
N LYS A 148 10.61 -15.29 -6.17
CA LYS A 148 11.01 -15.73 -4.83
C LYS A 148 11.29 -14.53 -3.92
N ARG A 149 12.12 -13.60 -4.39
CA ARG A 149 12.49 -12.37 -3.66
C ARG A 149 11.26 -11.50 -3.33
N PHE A 150 10.27 -11.45 -4.22
CA PHE A 150 9.02 -10.72 -4.00
C PHE A 150 8.21 -11.35 -2.85
N ALA A 151 8.11 -12.69 -2.82
CA ALA A 151 7.42 -13.41 -1.75
C ALA A 151 8.08 -13.17 -0.38
N GLU A 152 9.41 -13.04 -0.34
CA GLU A 152 10.17 -12.83 0.90
C GLU A 152 10.21 -11.36 1.34
N ARG A 153 10.36 -10.41 0.39
CA ARG A 153 10.75 -9.03 0.68
C ARG A 153 9.67 -7.98 0.44
N VAL A 154 8.59 -8.33 -0.26
CA VAL A 154 7.51 -7.38 -0.61
C VAL A 154 6.16 -7.90 -0.16
N LYS A 155 5.85 -9.18 -0.38
CA LYS A 155 4.56 -9.77 -0.01
C LYS A 155 4.18 -9.55 1.47
N PRO A 156 5.09 -9.61 2.46
CA PRO A 156 4.74 -9.32 3.85
C PRO A 156 4.22 -7.90 4.09
N SER A 157 4.47 -6.95 3.17
CA SER A 157 3.97 -5.58 3.27
C SER A 157 2.66 -5.33 2.51
N LEU A 158 1.95 -6.37 2.04
CA LEU A 158 0.82 -6.20 1.11
C LEU A 158 -0.55 -6.56 1.67
N ASP A 159 -0.67 -6.99 2.92
CA ASP A 159 -1.95 -7.43 3.48
C ASP A 159 -3.03 -6.34 3.39
N VAL A 160 -2.74 -5.12 3.84
CA VAL A 160 -3.75 -4.05 3.79
C VAL A 160 -4.10 -3.66 2.34
N ALA A 161 -3.11 -3.60 1.44
CA ALA A 161 -3.40 -3.32 0.02
C ALA A 161 -4.26 -4.43 -0.64
N THR A 162 -4.04 -5.68 -0.23
CA THR A 162 -4.74 -6.87 -0.74
C THR A 162 -6.17 -6.97 -0.19
N LEU A 163 -6.37 -6.57 1.06
CA LEU A 163 -7.60 -6.77 1.82
C LEU A 163 -8.47 -5.51 1.95
N CYS A 164 -7.91 -4.32 1.72
CA CYS A 164 -8.60 -3.04 1.80
C CYS A 164 -8.54 -2.24 0.49
N GLY A 165 -7.63 -2.56 -0.43
CA GLY A 165 -7.44 -1.81 -1.67
C GLY A 165 -6.59 -0.54 -1.48
N ASN A 166 -6.73 0.41 -2.40
CA ASN A 166 -5.88 1.60 -2.44
C ASN A 166 -6.37 2.67 -1.44
N MET A 167 -5.52 3.00 -0.47
CA MET A 167 -5.74 4.10 0.50
C MET A 167 -4.97 5.37 0.13
N TYR A 168 -4.67 5.56 -1.16
CA TYR A 168 -3.96 6.72 -1.71
C TYR A 168 -2.66 7.03 -0.96
N THR A 169 -2.60 8.17 -0.26
CA THR A 169 -1.42 8.67 0.45
C THR A 169 -0.99 7.76 1.59
N ALA A 170 -1.94 7.07 2.24
CA ALA A 170 -1.66 6.16 3.35
C ALA A 170 -1.10 4.81 2.88
N THR A 171 -1.27 4.42 1.62
CA THR A 171 -0.99 3.06 1.14
C THR A 171 0.45 2.60 1.40
N VAL A 172 1.45 3.47 1.20
CA VAL A 172 2.85 3.08 1.44
C VAL A 172 3.13 2.82 2.92
N TYR A 173 2.47 3.56 3.82
CA TYR A 173 2.59 3.40 5.27
C TYR A 173 1.73 2.25 5.80
N ALA A 174 0.60 1.96 5.15
CA ALA A 174 -0.15 0.74 5.40
C ALA A 174 0.66 -0.52 5.03
N GLY A 175 1.56 -0.40 4.06
CA GLY A 175 2.56 -1.44 3.81
C GLY A 175 3.52 -1.63 5.00
N LEU A 176 3.87 -0.55 5.72
CA LEU A 176 4.73 -0.64 6.90
C LEU A 176 4.00 -1.32 8.05
N ALA A 177 2.73 -0.99 8.28
CA ALA A 177 1.92 -1.70 9.26
C ALA A 177 1.77 -3.20 8.91
N SER A 178 1.55 -3.53 7.64
CA SER A 178 1.52 -4.92 7.18
C SER A 178 2.83 -5.63 7.48
N LEU A 179 3.97 -5.02 7.12
CA LEU A 179 5.29 -5.61 7.34
C LEU A 179 5.56 -5.86 8.84
N LEU A 180 5.28 -4.89 9.69
CA LEU A 180 5.46 -5.00 11.15
C LEU A 180 4.58 -6.08 11.77
N SER A 181 3.39 -6.31 11.21
CA SER A 181 2.44 -7.33 11.71
C SER A 181 2.77 -8.74 11.22
N ASN A 182 3.51 -8.87 10.11
CA ASN A 182 3.79 -10.15 9.45
C ASN A 182 5.19 -10.70 9.71
N VAL A 183 6.11 -9.87 10.19
CA VAL A 183 7.51 -10.24 10.36
C VAL A 183 7.95 -9.96 11.79
N THR A 184 8.52 -10.97 12.44
CA THR A 184 9.24 -10.78 13.69
C THR A 184 10.65 -10.26 13.39
N PHE A 185 11.01 -9.15 14.01
CA PHE A 185 12.32 -8.53 13.86
C PHE A 185 13.19 -8.83 15.08
N ASP A 186 14.43 -9.28 14.86
CA ASP A 186 15.45 -9.38 15.90
C ASP A 186 15.94 -7.96 16.25
N PRO A 187 15.74 -7.48 17.49
CA PRO A 187 16.16 -6.14 17.90
C PRO A 187 17.67 -5.87 17.75
N SER A 188 18.50 -6.93 17.73
CA SER A 188 19.94 -6.85 17.55
C SER A 188 20.39 -6.74 16.09
N GLN A 189 19.50 -7.00 15.13
CA GLN A 189 19.80 -7.04 13.69
C GLN A 189 18.98 -6.01 12.92
N PRO A 190 19.48 -4.78 12.73
CA PRO A 190 18.78 -3.76 11.97
C PRO A 190 18.42 -4.21 10.55
N LYS A 191 17.16 -4.02 10.16
CA LYS A 191 16.66 -4.36 8.81
C LYS A 191 16.44 -3.11 7.97
N ARG A 192 17.04 -3.05 6.78
CA ARG A 192 16.87 -1.92 5.86
C ARG A 192 15.62 -2.13 5.02
N ILE A 193 14.74 -1.14 5.04
CA ILE A 193 13.54 -1.11 4.22
C ILE A 193 13.62 0.00 3.18
N GLY A 194 13.17 -0.27 1.96
CA GLY A 194 12.95 0.72 0.91
C GLY A 194 11.49 1.13 0.87
N LEU A 195 11.20 2.40 0.63
CA LEU A 195 9.85 2.92 0.48
C LEU A 195 9.77 3.73 -0.81
N PHE A 196 8.85 3.37 -1.71
CA PHE A 196 8.55 4.12 -2.92
C PHE A 196 7.15 4.71 -2.84
N SER A 197 7.08 6.04 -2.62
CA SER A 197 5.85 6.80 -2.60
C SER A 197 5.64 7.49 -3.96
N TYR A 198 4.41 7.44 -4.47
CA TYR A 198 4.02 8.03 -5.75
C TYR A 198 2.65 8.70 -5.64
N GLY A 199 2.52 9.86 -6.27
CA GLY A 199 1.25 10.55 -6.50
C GLY A 199 1.17 11.07 -7.94
N SER A 200 0.02 10.84 -8.59
CA SER A 200 -0.25 11.26 -9.97
C SER A 200 -0.18 12.79 -10.11
N GLY A 201 0.43 13.29 -11.20
CA GLY A 201 0.66 14.71 -11.43
C GLY A 201 1.96 15.07 -12.19
N LEU A 202 3.18 14.76 -11.70
CA LEU A 202 3.63 13.68 -10.83
C LEU A 202 4.60 14.14 -9.74
N ALA A 203 4.53 13.48 -8.58
CA ALA A 203 5.53 13.59 -7.52
C ALA A 203 5.84 12.19 -6.97
N ALA A 204 7.12 11.86 -6.89
CA ALA A 204 7.57 10.57 -6.40
C ALA A 204 8.79 10.71 -5.50
N SER A 205 8.96 9.77 -4.57
CA SER A 205 10.15 9.68 -3.73
C SER A 205 10.43 8.23 -3.39
N MET A 206 11.66 7.79 -3.67
CA MET A 206 12.22 6.59 -3.08
C MET A 206 13.11 6.99 -1.91
N PHE A 207 12.88 6.41 -0.75
CA PHE A 207 13.69 6.63 0.44
C PHE A 207 13.89 5.31 1.19
N SER A 208 14.77 5.31 2.19
CA SER A 208 15.05 4.10 2.96
C SER A 208 15.04 4.40 4.45
N ALA A 209 14.56 3.45 5.23
CA ALA A 209 14.63 3.46 6.69
C ALA A 209 15.30 2.18 7.19
N LYS A 210 15.67 2.17 8.47
CA LYS A 210 16.06 0.94 9.18
C LYS A 210 15.06 0.67 10.29
N ILE A 211 14.57 -0.55 10.35
CA ILE A 211 13.89 -1.07 11.55
C ILE A 211 14.99 -1.39 12.56
N VAL A 212 14.88 -0.82 13.75
CA VAL A 212 15.88 -0.90 14.82
C VAL A 212 15.17 -1.12 16.15
N GLY A 213 15.82 -1.87 17.04
CA GLY A 213 15.25 -2.18 18.35
C GLY A 213 14.01 -3.08 18.28
N ASP A 214 13.31 -3.18 19.40
CA ASP A 214 12.09 -3.97 19.51
C ASP A 214 10.88 -3.19 18.98
N VAL A 215 10.18 -3.76 18.01
CA VAL A 215 8.95 -3.23 17.40
C VAL A 215 7.71 -4.07 17.72
N SER A 216 7.83 -5.08 18.59
CA SER A 216 6.74 -5.96 19.01
C SER A 216 5.54 -5.17 19.55
N TYR A 217 5.80 -4.11 20.32
CA TYR A 217 4.77 -3.19 20.81
C TYR A 217 3.95 -2.55 19.67
N MET A 218 4.60 -2.16 18.57
CA MET A 218 3.87 -1.59 17.42
C MET A 218 2.97 -2.63 16.76
N ALA A 219 3.48 -3.86 16.58
CA ALA A 219 2.70 -4.96 16.01
C ALA A 219 1.49 -5.32 16.90
N GLU A 220 1.70 -5.39 18.23
CA GLU A 220 0.65 -5.62 19.21
C GLU A 220 -0.43 -4.53 19.16
N LYS A 221 -0.04 -3.25 19.15
CA LYS A 221 -1.01 -2.14 19.13
C LYS A 221 -1.68 -1.93 17.78
N LEU A 222 -1.04 -2.32 16.69
CA LEU A 222 -1.68 -2.32 15.38
C LEU A 222 -2.84 -3.32 15.34
N ASP A 223 -2.68 -4.48 16.00
CA ASP A 223 -3.66 -5.57 16.06
C ASP A 223 -4.23 -5.92 14.68
N LEU A 224 -3.35 -5.90 13.67
CA LEU A 224 -3.77 -5.68 12.29
C LEU A 224 -4.66 -6.80 11.77
N HIS A 225 -4.27 -8.05 11.97
CA HIS A 225 -5.02 -9.20 11.45
C HIS A 225 -6.37 -9.35 12.13
N ASN A 226 -6.46 -9.13 13.44
CA ASN A 226 -7.74 -9.18 14.15
C ASN A 226 -8.68 -8.08 13.64
N ARG A 227 -8.19 -6.84 13.47
CA ARG A 227 -8.98 -5.74 12.91
C ARG A 227 -9.42 -5.97 11.48
N LEU A 228 -8.56 -6.55 10.63
CA LEU A 228 -8.91 -6.91 9.25
C LEU A 228 -9.98 -8.00 9.19
N ASN A 229 -9.92 -8.97 10.11
CA ASN A 229 -10.85 -10.09 10.21
C ASN A 229 -12.18 -9.72 10.87
N ALA A 230 -12.21 -8.68 11.72
CA ALA A 230 -13.41 -8.18 12.40
C ALA A 230 -14.32 -7.30 11.50
N ARG A 231 -13.99 -7.18 10.21
CA ARG A 231 -14.77 -6.40 9.23
C ARG A 231 -16.01 -7.16 8.77
N ASP A 232 -17.02 -6.39 8.38
CA ASP A 232 -18.26 -6.94 7.83
C ASP A 232 -18.12 -7.11 6.31
N VAL A 233 -18.29 -8.34 5.83
CA VAL A 233 -18.33 -8.66 4.39
C VAL A 233 -19.75 -8.48 3.89
N LEU A 234 -19.94 -7.58 2.93
CA LEU A 234 -21.26 -7.26 2.38
C LEU A 234 -21.37 -7.66 0.91
N ALA A 235 -22.60 -7.89 0.45
CA ALA A 235 -22.89 -8.17 -0.94
C ALA A 235 -22.58 -6.95 -1.85
N PRO A 236 -22.22 -7.15 -3.13
CA PRO A 236 -21.93 -6.05 -4.06
C PRO A 236 -23.03 -4.99 -4.16
N GLN A 237 -24.29 -5.40 -4.04
CA GLN A 237 -25.43 -4.48 -4.05
C GLN A 237 -25.35 -3.44 -2.93
N ALA A 238 -24.93 -3.83 -1.72
CA ALA A 238 -24.73 -2.89 -0.61
C ALA A 238 -23.60 -1.90 -0.90
N TYR A 239 -22.51 -2.34 -1.55
CA TYR A 239 -21.44 -1.45 -1.99
C TYR A 239 -21.96 -0.38 -2.98
N VAL A 240 -22.78 -0.77 -3.95
CA VAL A 240 -23.38 0.16 -4.92
C VAL A 240 -24.29 1.18 -4.22
N GLU A 241 -25.10 0.73 -3.27
CA GLU A 241 -25.99 1.58 -2.47
C GLU A 241 -25.19 2.60 -1.63
N MET A 242 -24.11 2.17 -0.96
CA MET A 242 -23.24 3.08 -0.20
C MET A 242 -22.51 4.08 -1.11
N CYS A 243 -22.07 3.65 -2.29
CA CYS A 243 -21.52 4.55 -3.29
C CYS A 243 -22.55 5.60 -3.75
N ALA A 244 -23.83 5.22 -3.87
CA ALA A 244 -24.90 6.13 -4.22
C ALA A 244 -25.15 7.16 -3.09
N LEU A 245 -25.16 6.74 -1.82
CA LEU A 245 -25.25 7.65 -0.67
C LEU A 245 -24.10 8.67 -0.68
N ARG A 246 -22.86 8.18 -0.85
CA ARG A 246 -21.67 9.05 -0.92
C ARG A 246 -21.75 10.04 -2.08
N LYS A 247 -22.23 9.61 -3.24
CA LYS A 247 -22.45 10.48 -4.40
C LYS A 247 -23.49 11.57 -4.11
N GLN A 248 -24.57 11.24 -3.41
CA GLN A 248 -25.60 12.20 -3.03
C GLN A 248 -25.09 13.23 -2.01
N ALA A 249 -24.26 12.80 -1.05
CA ALA A 249 -23.66 13.64 -0.02
C ALA A 249 -22.61 14.63 -0.56
N HIS A 250 -21.96 14.30 -1.67
CA HIS A 250 -20.86 15.09 -2.21
C HIS A 250 -21.27 16.54 -2.54
N LEU A 251 -20.52 17.51 -2.00
CA LEU A 251 -20.74 18.96 -2.14
C LEU A 251 -22.12 19.44 -1.67
N LYS A 252 -22.76 18.72 -0.75
CA LYS A 252 -23.99 19.19 -0.10
C LYS A 252 -23.68 20.02 1.15
N LYS A 253 -24.51 21.06 1.32
CA LYS A 253 -24.69 21.83 2.55
C LYS A 253 -26.08 21.55 3.09
N ASN A 254 -26.35 21.85 4.37
CA ASN A 254 -27.59 21.46 5.05
C ASN A 254 -27.86 19.95 4.94
N PHE A 255 -26.82 19.15 5.12
CA PHE A 255 -26.84 17.71 4.94
C PHE A 255 -26.63 16.99 6.26
N LYS A 256 -27.45 15.97 6.52
CA LYS A 256 -27.25 15.02 7.61
C LYS A 256 -27.06 13.63 7.01
N PRO A 257 -25.91 12.98 7.23
CA PRO A 257 -25.66 11.63 6.72
C PRO A 257 -26.74 10.64 7.16
N SER A 258 -27.14 9.76 6.25
CA SER A 258 -28.16 8.73 6.52
C SER A 258 -27.56 7.35 6.80
N GLY A 259 -26.24 7.17 6.63
CA GLY A 259 -25.52 5.93 6.98
C GLY A 259 -25.75 5.50 8.43
N ASN A 260 -25.70 4.19 8.67
CA ASN A 260 -25.98 3.58 9.96
C ASN A 260 -24.74 3.61 10.86
N THR A 261 -24.80 4.28 12.02
CA THR A 261 -23.66 4.38 12.94
C THR A 261 -23.27 3.06 13.60
N GLU A 262 -24.15 2.05 13.62
CA GLU A 262 -23.85 0.73 14.17
C GLU A 262 -22.90 -0.09 13.29
N THR A 263 -22.66 0.34 12.04
CA THR A 263 -21.69 -0.30 11.14
C THR A 263 -20.27 0.20 11.36
N LEU A 264 -20.03 1.13 12.29
CA LEU A 264 -18.71 1.67 12.63
C LEU A 264 -18.05 0.84 13.75
N PHE A 265 -16.72 0.85 13.80
CA PHE A 265 -16.00 0.34 14.97
C PHE A 265 -16.20 1.29 16.17
N PRO A 266 -16.16 0.79 17.43
CA PRO A 266 -16.11 1.66 18.61
C PRO A 266 -14.95 2.66 18.53
N ASN A 267 -15.14 3.84 19.12
CA ASN A 267 -14.21 4.97 19.11
C ASN A 267 -13.92 5.59 17.73
N THR A 268 -14.72 5.26 16.70
CA THR A 268 -14.60 5.88 15.38
C THR A 268 -15.23 7.28 15.38
N TYR A 269 -14.48 8.29 14.93
CA TYR A 269 -15.06 9.60 14.63
C TYR A 269 -15.96 9.50 13.39
N TYR A 270 -17.17 10.06 13.44
CA TYR A 270 -18.10 10.04 12.32
C TYR A 270 -18.78 11.40 12.11
N LEU A 271 -19.12 11.70 10.85
CA LEU A 271 -19.82 12.92 10.46
C LEU A 271 -21.28 12.87 10.92
N THR A 272 -21.75 13.92 11.59
CA THR A 272 -23.15 14.04 12.03
C THR A 272 -23.94 15.07 11.23
N GLU A 273 -23.28 16.12 10.75
CA GLU A 273 -23.92 17.23 10.05
C GLU A 273 -22.93 18.02 9.20
N VAL A 274 -23.42 18.53 8.08
CA VAL A 274 -22.82 19.62 7.30
C VAL A 274 -23.84 20.75 7.21
N ASP A 275 -23.55 21.89 7.80
CA ASP A 275 -24.50 23.00 7.83
C ASP A 275 -24.53 23.83 6.53
N ASP A 276 -25.26 24.95 6.54
CA ASP A 276 -25.44 25.86 5.39
C ASP A 276 -24.15 26.57 4.94
N MET A 277 -23.16 26.63 5.82
CA MET A 277 -21.83 27.21 5.58
C MET A 277 -20.77 26.13 5.29
N PHE A 278 -21.18 24.87 5.04
CA PHE A 278 -20.28 23.72 4.86
C PHE A 278 -19.41 23.38 6.08
N ARG A 279 -19.75 23.87 7.28
CA ARG A 279 -19.05 23.47 8.50
C ARG A 279 -19.49 22.05 8.85
N ARG A 280 -18.52 21.21 9.19
CA ARG A 280 -18.73 19.79 9.49
C ARG A 280 -18.70 19.54 10.99
N LYS A 281 -19.71 18.83 11.50
CA LYS A 281 -19.77 18.40 12.90
C LYS A 281 -19.50 16.90 12.99
N TYR A 282 -18.70 16.51 13.98
CA TYR A 282 -18.32 15.12 14.21
C TYR A 282 -18.63 14.70 15.64
N GLU A 283 -18.92 13.41 15.81
CA GLU A 283 -19.04 12.73 17.10
C GLU A 283 -18.17 11.48 17.10
N VAL A 284 -18.02 10.83 18.25
CA VAL A 284 -17.26 9.58 18.40
C VAL A 284 -18.23 8.47 18.75
N LYS A 285 -18.17 7.35 18.03
CA LYS A 285 -18.97 6.16 18.32
C LYS A 285 -18.56 5.59 19.69
N ALA A 286 -19.52 5.52 20.61
CA ALA A 286 -19.35 4.82 21.88
C ALA A 286 -19.11 3.32 21.67
#